data_AF-A0A179SA80-F1
#
_entry.id   AF-A0A179SA80-F1
#
_cell.length_a   1.000
_cell.length_b   1.000
_cell.length_c   1.000
_cell.angle_alpha   90.00
_cell.angle_beta   90.00
_cell.angle_gamma   90.00
#
_symmetry.space_group_name_H-M   'P 1'
#
loop_
_entity.id
_entity.type
_entity.pdbx_description
1 polymer ?
#
loop_
_entity_poly.entity_id
_entity_poly.type
_entity_poly.pdbx_seq_one_letter_code
_entity_poly.pdbx_strand_id
1 'polypeptide(L)'
;MTPSGQTLCLAMIVRNEAAVIRRCLESVRPLVDHWIVVDTGSTDGTQDLVRAALAGLPGELVARPWVDFGHNRSEALALARPYGTYTLVIDADDELLRAPGYRLPDLAADAYELALADEGIVYRRVQLVRSALPWRYRGVLHEFIACPDAARTAFLDLTMRRHHDGARRRDPAVFRRDAAILEAALATEIDPFLVARYTFYLAQSHRDGDAFPEAIAAYLRRAELGFWQEEVTVALVAAGDLMAHLGRPDDEVLATYRRAIAAGPHRAEAAHRASRHCRLAGRYGEGLRFAEPALSLAAPAAGLFVEPWIYAYGLRDEYALNAYGAGLYWHCAAACLDLLASPAMPDSERARVAANGRLALERLPVPPAIRGDAP
;
A
#
# COMPACT_ATOMS: atom_id res chain seq x y z
N MET A 1 -20.01 20.31 -15.69
CA MET A 1 -19.20 21.42 -16.25
C MET A 1 -18.51 22.26 -15.18
N THR A 2 -17.26 22.68 -15.44
CA THR A 2 -16.50 23.68 -14.65
C THR A 2 -16.96 25.13 -14.97
N PRO A 3 -16.53 26.16 -14.22
CA PRO A 3 -16.80 27.57 -14.55
C PRO A 3 -16.42 27.97 -15.99
N SER A 4 -15.32 27.42 -16.52
CA SER A 4 -14.86 27.63 -17.91
C SER A 4 -15.56 26.73 -18.95
N GLY A 5 -16.56 25.94 -18.55
CA GLY A 5 -17.34 25.09 -19.45
C GLY A 5 -16.70 23.73 -19.78
N GLN A 6 -15.68 23.30 -19.04
CA GLN A 6 -15.04 22.00 -19.27
C GLN A 6 -15.96 20.87 -18.79
N THR A 7 -16.07 19.82 -19.60
CA THR A 7 -16.98 18.69 -19.38
C THR A 7 -16.26 17.45 -18.90
N LEU A 8 -16.94 16.62 -18.10
CA LEU A 8 -16.45 15.33 -17.62
C LEU A 8 -17.22 14.16 -18.23
N CYS A 9 -16.49 13.19 -18.78
CA CYS A 9 -17.05 11.89 -19.14
C CYS A 9 -16.67 10.84 -18.09
N LEU A 10 -17.64 10.07 -17.57
CA LEU A 10 -17.34 8.85 -16.81
C LEU A 10 -16.82 7.77 -17.76
N ALA A 11 -15.75 7.07 -17.37
CA ALA A 11 -15.34 5.80 -17.96
C ALA A 11 -15.23 4.75 -16.86
N MET A 12 -15.94 3.64 -17.01
CA MET A 12 -16.00 2.57 -16.01
C MET A 12 -16.11 1.22 -16.71
N ILE A 13 -15.53 0.18 -16.11
CA ILE A 13 -15.83 -1.21 -16.45
C ILE A 13 -16.68 -1.83 -15.33
N VAL A 14 -17.62 -2.70 -15.68
CA VAL A 14 -18.48 -3.38 -14.70
C VAL A 14 -18.63 -4.87 -15.02
N ARG A 15 -18.82 -5.67 -13.97
CA ARG A 15 -19.24 -7.07 -14.06
C ARG A 15 -19.87 -7.54 -12.77
N ASN A 16 -21.17 -7.83 -12.80
CA ASN A 16 -21.90 -8.39 -11.66
C ASN A 16 -21.80 -7.56 -10.36
N GLU A 17 -22.10 -6.27 -10.44
CA GLU A 17 -22.01 -5.31 -9.34
C GLU A 17 -23.39 -4.77 -8.92
N ALA A 18 -24.48 -5.51 -9.14
CA ALA A 18 -25.84 -5.05 -8.87
C ALA A 18 -26.06 -4.62 -7.40
N ALA A 19 -25.30 -5.22 -6.47
CA ALA A 19 -25.39 -4.92 -5.04
C ALA A 19 -24.81 -3.54 -4.67
N VAL A 20 -23.86 -3.00 -5.46
CA VAL A 20 -23.05 -1.83 -5.05
C VAL A 20 -23.06 -0.68 -6.08
N ILE A 21 -23.28 -0.97 -7.37
CA ILE A 21 -23.10 -0.03 -8.48
C ILE A 21 -23.92 1.26 -8.32
N ARG A 22 -25.12 1.17 -7.75
CA ARG A 22 -26.00 2.34 -7.59
C ARG A 22 -25.37 3.41 -6.68
N ARG A 23 -24.74 3.00 -5.57
CA ARG A 23 -24.01 3.89 -4.65
C ARG A 23 -22.92 4.66 -5.40
N CYS A 24 -22.12 3.93 -6.17
CA CYS A 24 -21.04 4.53 -6.97
C CYS A 24 -21.60 5.56 -7.97
N LEU A 25 -22.58 5.15 -8.78
CA LEU A 25 -23.12 6.00 -9.83
C LEU A 25 -23.83 7.25 -9.29
N GLU A 26 -24.61 7.13 -8.22
CA GLU A 26 -25.24 8.27 -7.54
C GLU A 26 -24.19 9.25 -6.99
N SER A 27 -23.05 8.73 -6.53
CA SER A 27 -21.95 9.55 -6.04
C SER A 27 -21.25 10.33 -7.15
N VAL A 28 -21.14 9.83 -8.38
CA VAL A 28 -20.46 10.56 -9.48
C VAL A 28 -21.40 11.39 -10.35
N ARG A 29 -22.68 11.00 -10.43
CA ARG A 29 -23.70 11.59 -11.32
C ARG A 29 -23.71 13.13 -11.32
N PRO A 30 -23.60 13.84 -10.17
CA PRO A 30 -23.67 15.31 -10.18
C PRO A 30 -22.47 16.03 -10.78
N LEU A 31 -21.38 15.32 -11.09
CA LEU A 31 -20.15 15.91 -11.66
C LEU A 31 -19.93 15.56 -13.13
N VAL A 32 -20.60 14.53 -13.64
CA VAL A 32 -20.38 14.00 -14.99
C VAL A 32 -21.41 14.55 -15.96
N ASP A 33 -20.95 14.93 -17.15
CA ASP A 33 -21.76 15.48 -18.22
C ASP A 33 -22.07 14.44 -19.29
N HIS A 34 -21.23 13.39 -19.39
CA HIS A 34 -21.43 12.21 -20.24
C HIS A 34 -20.96 10.94 -19.52
N TRP A 35 -21.37 9.77 -19.97
CA TRP A 35 -20.88 8.51 -19.42
C TRP A 35 -20.67 7.42 -20.46
N ILE A 36 -19.66 6.59 -20.22
CA ILE A 36 -19.40 5.34 -20.92
C ILE A 36 -19.15 4.29 -19.85
N VAL A 37 -19.99 3.25 -19.83
CA VAL A 37 -19.80 2.09 -18.95
C VAL A 37 -19.64 0.87 -19.84
N VAL A 38 -18.50 0.19 -19.72
CA VAL A 38 -18.23 -1.05 -20.44
C VAL A 38 -18.63 -2.23 -19.56
N ASP A 39 -19.69 -2.94 -19.95
CA ASP A 39 -20.11 -4.15 -19.28
C ASP A 39 -19.35 -5.35 -19.87
N THR A 40 -18.68 -6.10 -19.00
CA THR A 40 -17.79 -7.21 -19.40
C THR A 40 -18.45 -8.59 -19.23
N GLY A 41 -19.78 -8.64 -19.21
CA GLY A 41 -20.59 -9.86 -19.14
C GLY A 41 -21.33 -10.01 -17.81
N SER A 42 -22.02 -8.96 -17.35
CA SER A 42 -22.91 -9.04 -16.19
C SER A 42 -24.15 -9.89 -16.49
N THR A 43 -24.59 -10.65 -15.49
CA THR A 43 -25.74 -11.56 -15.53
C THR A 43 -26.70 -11.35 -14.35
N ASP A 44 -26.45 -10.35 -13.51
CA ASP A 44 -27.16 -10.08 -12.25
C ASP A 44 -28.08 -8.85 -12.29
N GLY A 45 -28.28 -8.26 -13.48
CA GLY A 45 -29.06 -7.04 -13.65
C GLY A 45 -28.28 -5.74 -13.47
N THR A 46 -26.95 -5.79 -13.32
CA THR A 46 -26.09 -4.58 -13.27
C THR A 46 -26.38 -3.61 -14.42
N GLN A 47 -26.60 -4.11 -15.65
CA GLN A 47 -26.86 -3.24 -16.80
C GLN A 47 -28.07 -2.31 -16.60
N ASP A 48 -29.16 -2.83 -16.04
CA ASP A 48 -30.40 -2.06 -15.86
C ASP A 48 -30.25 -1.02 -14.75
N LEU A 49 -29.49 -1.36 -13.71
CA LEU A 49 -29.16 -0.45 -12.64
C LEU A 49 -28.28 0.71 -13.12
N VAL A 50 -27.31 0.46 -13.99
CA VAL A 50 -26.48 1.51 -14.61
C VAL A 50 -27.36 2.47 -15.40
N ARG A 51 -28.22 1.94 -16.29
CA ARG A 51 -29.12 2.76 -17.12
C ARG A 51 -30.06 3.60 -16.28
N ALA A 52 -30.66 3.00 -15.25
CA ALA A 52 -31.56 3.71 -14.34
C ALA A 52 -30.82 4.82 -13.56
N ALA A 53 -29.66 4.51 -13.00
CA ALA A 53 -28.88 5.44 -12.18
C ALA A 53 -28.31 6.62 -12.98
N LEU A 54 -28.08 6.47 -14.29
CA LEU A 54 -27.56 7.53 -15.19
C LEU A 54 -28.62 8.08 -16.16
N ALA A 55 -29.89 7.68 -16.00
CA ALA A 55 -30.98 8.13 -16.86
C ALA A 55 -31.06 9.67 -16.93
N GLY A 56 -31.17 10.22 -18.13
CA GLY A 56 -31.22 11.67 -18.36
C GLY A 56 -29.86 12.35 -18.60
N LEU A 57 -28.75 11.62 -18.48
CA LEU A 57 -27.43 12.06 -18.96
C LEU A 57 -27.11 11.36 -20.30
N PRO A 58 -26.49 12.06 -21.26
CA PRO A 58 -26.02 11.41 -22.48
C PRO A 58 -24.94 10.39 -22.14
N GLY A 59 -25.00 9.22 -22.78
CA GLY A 59 -24.05 8.15 -22.55
C GLY A 59 -24.54 6.79 -22.99
N GLU A 60 -23.66 5.81 -22.88
CA GLU A 60 -23.89 4.46 -23.39
C GLU A 60 -23.31 3.39 -22.47
N LEU A 61 -24.07 2.30 -22.34
CA LEU A 61 -23.58 1.04 -21.80
C LEU A 61 -23.14 0.14 -22.96
N VAL A 62 -21.84 -0.13 -23.04
CA VAL A 62 -21.22 -0.86 -24.15
C VAL A 62 -20.86 -2.26 -23.69
N ALA A 63 -21.36 -3.29 -24.39
CA ALA A 63 -21.00 -4.68 -24.09
C ALA A 63 -19.67 -5.05 -24.76
N ARG A 64 -18.76 -5.65 -23.98
CA ARG A 64 -17.45 -6.14 -24.45
C ARG A 64 -17.08 -7.45 -23.79
N PRO A 65 -16.35 -8.34 -24.47
CA PRO A 65 -15.81 -9.52 -23.81
C PRO A 65 -14.77 -9.11 -22.75
N TRP A 66 -14.75 -9.82 -21.62
CA TRP A 66 -13.66 -9.72 -20.66
C TRP A 66 -12.37 -10.25 -21.27
N VAL A 67 -11.30 -9.46 -21.18
CA VAL A 67 -9.93 -9.87 -21.54
C VAL A 67 -9.07 -9.80 -20.28
N ASP A 68 -8.82 -8.59 -19.79
CA ASP A 68 -8.13 -8.28 -18.54
C ASP A 68 -8.44 -6.83 -18.10
N PHE A 69 -8.02 -6.46 -16.88
CA PHE A 69 -8.30 -5.12 -16.35
C PHE A 69 -7.68 -3.99 -17.18
N GLY A 70 -6.43 -4.15 -17.62
CA GLY A 70 -5.71 -3.14 -18.40
C GLY A 70 -6.34 -2.92 -19.77
N HIS A 71 -6.72 -4.00 -20.45
CA HIS A 71 -7.38 -3.97 -21.75
C HIS A 71 -8.75 -3.32 -21.66
N ASN A 72 -9.64 -3.86 -20.82
CA ASN A 72 -11.03 -3.39 -20.77
C ASN A 72 -11.12 -1.95 -20.22
N ARG A 73 -10.26 -1.55 -19.27
CA ARG A 73 -10.21 -0.14 -18.84
C ARG A 73 -9.63 0.79 -19.91
N SER A 74 -8.65 0.33 -20.69
CA SER A 74 -8.14 1.11 -21.83
C SER A 74 -9.20 1.30 -22.90
N GLU A 75 -10.01 0.27 -23.15
CA GLU A 75 -11.15 0.34 -24.07
C GLU A 75 -12.21 1.34 -23.57
N ALA A 76 -12.59 1.26 -22.29
CA ALA A 76 -13.51 2.22 -21.67
C ALA A 76 -12.99 3.66 -21.77
N LEU A 77 -11.70 3.88 -21.48
CA LEU A 77 -11.06 5.19 -21.64
C LEU A 77 -11.15 5.68 -23.09
N ALA A 78 -10.80 4.83 -24.07
CA ALA A 78 -10.79 5.19 -25.48
C ALA A 78 -12.19 5.58 -25.98
N LEU A 79 -13.22 4.82 -25.60
CA LEU A 79 -14.62 5.11 -25.91
C LEU A 79 -15.10 6.43 -25.27
N ALA A 80 -14.62 6.77 -24.07
CA ALA A 80 -15.00 8.00 -23.38
C ALA A 80 -14.33 9.28 -23.94
N ARG A 81 -13.16 9.16 -24.59
CA ARG A 81 -12.35 10.33 -25.02
C ARG A 81 -13.13 11.39 -25.82
N PRO A 82 -14.03 11.06 -26.76
CA PRO A 82 -14.73 12.08 -27.56
C PRO A 82 -15.76 12.92 -26.77
N TYR A 83 -16.13 12.50 -25.55
CA TYR A 83 -17.33 12.99 -24.88
C TYR A 83 -17.06 13.89 -23.66
N GLY A 84 -15.80 14.22 -23.37
CA GLY A 84 -15.44 15.08 -22.25
C GLY A 84 -14.13 15.80 -22.48
N THR A 85 -13.97 16.97 -21.86
CA THR A 85 -12.64 17.61 -21.73
C THR A 85 -11.72 16.75 -20.84
N TYR A 86 -12.31 16.12 -19.83
CA TYR A 86 -11.67 15.16 -18.93
C TYR A 86 -12.49 13.87 -18.83
N THR A 87 -11.79 12.77 -18.54
CA THR A 87 -12.39 11.46 -18.25
C THR A 87 -12.15 11.11 -16.78
N LEU A 88 -13.23 10.87 -16.04
CA LEU A 88 -13.21 10.35 -14.68
C LEU A 88 -13.25 8.82 -14.72
N VAL A 89 -12.35 8.17 -13.99
CA VAL A 89 -12.36 6.71 -13.78
C VAL A 89 -12.62 6.42 -12.31
N ILE A 90 -13.49 5.45 -12.05
CA ILE A 90 -13.85 4.99 -10.71
C ILE A 90 -14.31 3.53 -10.78
N ASP A 91 -14.02 2.77 -9.74
CA ASP A 91 -14.46 1.38 -9.62
C ASP A 91 -15.92 1.29 -9.16
N ALA A 92 -16.61 0.23 -9.57
CA ALA A 92 -18.05 0.06 -9.37
C ALA A 92 -18.48 -0.03 -7.90
N ASP A 93 -17.56 -0.43 -7.03
CA ASP A 93 -17.73 -0.54 -5.59
C ASP A 93 -17.20 0.69 -4.82
N ASP A 94 -16.47 1.60 -5.47
CA ASP A 94 -15.99 2.84 -4.85
C ASP A 94 -17.09 3.92 -4.77
N GLU A 95 -16.88 4.92 -3.92
CA GLU A 95 -17.79 6.05 -3.75
C GLU A 95 -17.03 7.38 -3.76
N LEU A 96 -17.49 8.34 -4.56
CA LEU A 96 -16.91 9.67 -4.62
C LEU A 96 -17.51 10.59 -3.55
N LEU A 97 -16.71 10.88 -2.52
CA LEU A 97 -17.04 11.82 -1.45
C LEU A 97 -16.68 13.25 -1.86
N ARG A 98 -17.61 14.16 -1.60
CA ARG A 98 -17.45 15.61 -1.82
C ARG A 98 -18.13 16.39 -0.71
N ALA A 99 -17.63 17.60 -0.46
CA ALA A 99 -18.33 18.54 0.41
C ALA A 99 -19.70 18.93 -0.18
N PRO A 100 -20.72 19.21 0.67
CA PRO A 100 -21.99 19.77 0.21
C PRO A 100 -21.76 21.03 -0.64
N GLY A 101 -22.43 21.10 -1.79
CA GLY A 101 -22.29 22.24 -2.70
C GLY A 101 -20.99 22.27 -3.51
N TYR A 102 -20.12 21.25 -3.41
CA TYR A 102 -18.88 21.17 -4.19
C TYR A 102 -19.15 21.43 -5.68
N ARG A 103 -18.25 22.22 -6.28
CA ARG A 103 -18.21 22.52 -7.70
C ARG A 103 -16.81 22.22 -8.20
N LEU A 104 -16.75 21.55 -9.34
CA LEU A 104 -15.47 21.24 -9.96
C LEU A 104 -14.77 22.56 -10.36
N PRO A 105 -13.52 22.79 -9.92
CA PRO A 105 -12.77 23.97 -10.32
C PRO A 105 -12.36 23.86 -11.79
N ASP A 106 -11.88 24.96 -12.37
CA ASP A 106 -11.24 24.90 -13.67
C ASP A 106 -9.98 24.03 -13.62
N LEU A 107 -9.87 23.17 -14.62
CA LEU A 107 -8.85 22.14 -14.70
C LEU A 107 -7.78 22.53 -15.73
N ALA A 108 -6.53 22.56 -15.31
CA ALA A 108 -5.38 22.93 -16.12
C ALA A 108 -4.31 21.83 -16.23
N ALA A 109 -4.31 20.84 -15.33
CA ALA A 109 -3.37 19.73 -15.37
C ALA A 109 -3.82 18.64 -16.36
N ASP A 110 -2.90 17.77 -16.76
CA ASP A 110 -3.18 16.64 -17.64
C ASP A 110 -3.79 15.47 -16.89
N ALA A 111 -3.46 15.34 -15.61
CA ALA A 111 -3.99 14.36 -14.69
C ALA A 111 -4.25 14.96 -13.31
N TYR A 112 -5.22 14.39 -12.62
CA TYR A 112 -5.56 14.73 -11.25
C TYR A 112 -5.59 13.48 -10.38
N GLU A 113 -4.81 13.56 -9.30
CA GLU A 113 -4.85 12.62 -8.20
C GLU A 113 -6.00 12.97 -7.25
N LEU A 114 -6.72 11.94 -6.83
CA LEU A 114 -7.72 12.01 -5.77
C LEU A 114 -7.20 11.28 -4.53
N ALA A 115 -7.65 11.70 -3.36
CA ALA A 115 -7.39 10.95 -2.13
C ALA A 115 -8.24 9.66 -2.15
N LEU A 116 -7.63 8.52 -1.88
CA LEU A 116 -8.33 7.24 -1.71
C LEU A 116 -8.30 6.90 -0.22
N ALA A 117 -9.47 6.92 0.41
CA ALA A 117 -9.65 6.52 1.79
C ALA A 117 -10.02 5.04 1.86
N ASP A 118 -9.18 4.26 2.55
CA ASP A 118 -9.24 2.80 2.64
C ASP A 118 -8.93 2.37 4.08
N GLU A 119 -9.95 2.05 4.88
CA GLU A 119 -9.83 1.55 6.27
C GLU A 119 -8.79 2.26 7.16
N GLY A 120 -8.75 3.60 7.11
CA GLY A 120 -7.83 4.42 7.93
C GLY A 120 -6.52 4.79 7.24
N ILE A 121 -6.27 4.27 6.03
CA ILE A 121 -5.16 4.67 5.16
C ILE A 121 -5.69 5.65 4.11
N VAL A 122 -4.92 6.70 3.82
CA VAL A 122 -5.18 7.61 2.71
C VAL A 122 -3.97 7.65 1.79
N TYR A 123 -4.16 7.31 0.52
CA TYR A 123 -3.14 7.43 -0.52
C TYR A 123 -3.72 8.14 -1.75
N ARG A 124 -2.86 8.47 -2.71
CA ARG A 124 -3.26 9.23 -3.91
C ARG A 124 -3.25 8.34 -5.14
N ARG A 125 -4.25 8.50 -6.01
CA ARG A 125 -4.32 7.81 -7.31
C ARG A 125 -4.86 8.75 -8.37
N VAL A 126 -4.25 8.71 -9.56
CA VAL A 126 -4.78 9.41 -10.74
C VAL A 126 -6.13 8.79 -11.12
N GLN A 127 -7.17 9.61 -11.10
CA GLN A 127 -8.55 9.18 -11.37
C GLN A 127 -9.29 10.11 -12.33
N LEU A 128 -8.73 11.28 -12.64
CA LEU A 128 -9.28 12.20 -13.62
C LEU A 128 -8.18 12.61 -14.59
N VAL A 129 -8.41 12.41 -15.89
CA VAL A 129 -7.39 12.59 -16.92
C VAL A 129 -7.89 13.41 -18.10
N ARG A 130 -7.03 14.22 -18.70
CA ARG A 130 -7.36 15.04 -19.88
C ARG A 130 -7.62 14.14 -21.08
N SER A 131 -8.83 14.17 -21.62
CA SER A 131 -9.28 13.24 -22.68
C SER A 131 -8.52 13.36 -23.99
N ALA A 132 -7.96 14.54 -24.27
CA ALA A 132 -7.20 14.82 -25.49
C ALA A 132 -5.87 14.04 -25.58
N LEU A 133 -5.37 13.50 -24.46
CA LEU A 133 -4.11 12.77 -24.40
C LEU A 133 -4.31 11.25 -24.49
N PRO A 134 -3.31 10.49 -24.97
CA PRO A 134 -3.45 9.06 -25.24
C PRO A 134 -3.31 8.17 -23.99
N TRP A 135 -4.12 8.43 -22.96
CA TRP A 135 -4.17 7.63 -21.73
C TRP A 135 -4.59 6.19 -21.97
N ARG A 136 -3.86 5.25 -21.36
CA ARG A 136 -4.18 3.82 -21.39
C ARG A 136 -3.81 3.18 -20.07
N TYR A 137 -4.56 2.16 -19.67
CA TYR A 137 -4.14 1.29 -18.58
C TYR A 137 -3.11 0.29 -19.06
N ARG A 138 -2.14 -0.02 -18.20
CA ARG A 138 -1.09 -1.02 -18.43
C ARG A 138 -1.07 -1.99 -17.26
N GLY A 139 -0.92 -3.28 -17.56
CA GLY A 139 -0.94 -4.34 -16.56
C GLY A 139 -2.16 -5.25 -16.73
N VAL A 140 -1.96 -6.57 -16.65
CA VAL A 140 -3.07 -7.55 -16.61
C VAL A 140 -3.82 -7.53 -15.28
N LEU A 141 -3.10 -7.17 -14.21
CA LEU A 141 -3.58 -7.03 -12.84
C LEU A 141 -2.76 -5.94 -12.12
N HIS A 142 -3.37 -5.26 -11.15
CA HIS A 142 -2.79 -4.08 -10.49
C HIS A 142 -2.35 -3.02 -11.50
N GLU A 143 -3.20 -2.85 -12.51
CA GLU A 143 -3.04 -1.97 -13.65
C GLU A 143 -2.99 -0.50 -13.23
N PHE A 144 -2.21 0.27 -13.98
CA PHE A 144 -2.01 1.69 -13.74
C PHE A 144 -2.27 2.47 -15.01
N ILE A 145 -2.80 3.68 -14.85
CA ILE A 145 -3.05 4.59 -15.97
C ILE A 145 -1.73 5.26 -16.36
N ALA A 146 -1.43 5.24 -17.66
CA ALA A 146 -0.19 5.76 -18.21
C ALA A 146 -0.48 6.63 -19.44
N CYS A 147 0.26 7.73 -19.55
CA CYS A 147 0.32 8.55 -20.75
C CYS A 147 1.72 9.14 -20.87
N PRO A 148 2.52 8.73 -21.87
CA PRO A 148 3.86 9.28 -22.09
C PRO A 148 3.86 10.80 -22.34
N ASP A 149 2.76 11.34 -22.88
CA ASP A 149 2.64 12.74 -23.29
C ASP A 149 2.14 13.66 -22.16
N ALA A 150 1.74 13.08 -21.01
CA ALA A 150 1.27 13.85 -19.88
C ALA A 150 2.44 14.46 -19.11
N ALA A 151 2.42 15.77 -18.92
CA ALA A 151 3.50 16.50 -18.28
C ALA A 151 3.15 16.93 -16.85
N ARG A 152 1.86 17.23 -16.59
CA ARG A 152 1.44 17.81 -15.31
C ARG A 152 0.37 16.97 -14.63
N THR A 153 0.70 16.51 -13.42
CA THR A 153 -0.26 15.95 -12.47
C THR A 153 -0.49 16.94 -11.33
N ALA A 154 -1.74 17.11 -10.92
CA ALA A 154 -2.11 17.93 -9.76
C ALA A 154 -2.99 17.13 -8.80
N PHE A 155 -3.18 17.63 -7.58
CA PHE A 155 -4.16 17.07 -6.65
C PHE A 155 -5.50 17.77 -6.83
N LEU A 156 -6.59 17.00 -6.80
CA LEU A 156 -7.95 17.53 -6.75
C LEU A 156 -8.56 17.20 -5.39
N ASP A 157 -9.18 18.18 -4.75
CA ASP A 157 -9.80 18.04 -3.44
C ASP A 157 -11.13 17.26 -3.50
N LEU A 158 -10.99 15.98 -3.84
CA LEU A 158 -12.02 14.97 -3.87
C LEU A 158 -11.46 13.71 -3.23
N THR A 159 -12.32 13.00 -2.51
CA THR A 159 -11.96 11.74 -1.87
C THR A 159 -12.77 10.62 -2.46
N MET A 160 -12.12 9.55 -2.89
CA MET A 160 -12.75 8.28 -3.20
C MET A 160 -12.68 7.39 -1.96
N ARG A 161 -13.84 7.03 -1.42
CA ARG A 161 -13.91 5.99 -0.39
C ARG A 161 -13.97 4.65 -1.07
N ARG A 162 -12.96 3.82 -0.80
CA ARG A 162 -12.98 2.43 -1.20
C ARG A 162 -13.90 1.66 -0.29
N HIS A 163 -14.72 0.81 -0.88
CA HIS A 163 -15.45 -0.22 -0.15
C HIS A 163 -14.86 -1.59 -0.49
N HIS A 164 -15.15 -2.59 0.34
CA HIS A 164 -14.60 -3.95 0.20
C HIS A 164 -15.69 -4.99 -0.05
N ASP A 165 -16.85 -4.54 -0.54
CA ASP A 165 -18.07 -5.31 -0.71
C ASP A 165 -18.36 -5.73 -2.17
N GLY A 166 -17.40 -5.53 -3.08
CA GLY A 166 -17.46 -5.95 -4.49
C GLY A 166 -17.42 -7.47 -4.69
N ALA A 167 -17.90 -7.93 -5.85
CA ALA A 167 -18.09 -9.37 -6.13
C ALA A 167 -16.80 -10.19 -6.10
N ARG A 168 -15.70 -9.62 -6.60
CA ARG A 168 -14.39 -10.30 -6.70
C ARG A 168 -13.77 -10.63 -5.34
N ARG A 169 -13.95 -9.77 -4.32
CA ARG A 169 -13.38 -9.98 -2.97
C ARG A 169 -14.08 -11.09 -2.18
N ARG A 170 -15.32 -11.44 -2.53
CA ARG A 170 -16.06 -12.54 -1.88
C ARG A 170 -15.55 -13.93 -2.28
N ASP A 171 -14.61 -14.00 -3.22
CA ASP A 171 -14.11 -15.25 -3.75
C ASP A 171 -12.89 -15.77 -2.96
N PRO A 172 -13.00 -16.91 -2.27
CA PRO A 172 -11.89 -17.45 -1.48
C PRO A 172 -10.70 -17.92 -2.33
N ALA A 173 -10.87 -18.06 -3.65
CA ALA A 173 -9.80 -18.43 -4.57
C ALA A 173 -9.18 -17.24 -5.30
N VAL A 174 -9.53 -15.99 -4.94
CA VAL A 174 -9.09 -14.79 -5.65
C VAL A 174 -7.56 -14.72 -5.78
N PHE A 175 -6.82 -14.90 -4.69
CA PHE A 175 -5.35 -14.78 -4.71
C PHE A 175 -4.66 -15.87 -5.54
N ARG A 176 -5.20 -17.09 -5.52
CA ARG A 176 -4.67 -18.18 -6.38
C ARG A 176 -4.91 -17.90 -7.86
N ARG A 177 -6.05 -17.29 -8.22
CA ARG A 177 -6.30 -16.89 -9.62
C ARG A 177 -5.42 -15.71 -10.03
N ASP A 178 -5.23 -14.75 -9.13
CA ASP A 178 -4.36 -13.60 -9.37
C ASP A 178 -2.92 -14.04 -9.64
N ALA A 179 -2.41 -14.99 -8.84
CA ALA A 179 -1.11 -15.61 -9.07
C ALA A 179 -1.05 -16.27 -10.46
N ALA A 180 -2.04 -17.10 -10.82
CA ALA A 180 -2.07 -17.77 -12.13
C ALA A 180 -2.14 -16.78 -13.31
N ILE A 181 -2.86 -15.67 -13.19
CA ILE A 181 -2.91 -14.60 -14.21
C ILE A 181 -1.52 -13.97 -14.37
N LEU A 182 -0.85 -13.65 -13.27
CA LEU A 182 0.47 -13.02 -13.27
C LEU A 182 1.56 -13.98 -13.79
N GLU A 183 1.50 -15.25 -13.45
CA GLU A 183 2.38 -16.30 -13.99
C GLU A 183 2.23 -16.42 -15.52
N ALA A 184 0.98 -16.47 -16.00
CA ALA A 184 0.70 -16.52 -17.45
C ALA A 184 1.21 -15.27 -18.18
N ALA A 185 1.08 -14.09 -17.57
CA ALA A 185 1.60 -12.85 -18.15
C ALA A 185 3.15 -12.84 -18.15
N LEU A 186 3.79 -13.23 -17.04
CA LEU A 186 5.25 -13.31 -16.93
C LEU A 186 5.88 -14.29 -17.93
N ALA A 187 5.15 -15.30 -18.39
CA ALA A 187 5.64 -16.25 -19.39
C ALA A 187 5.87 -15.61 -20.78
N THR A 188 5.21 -14.49 -21.08
CA THR A 188 5.30 -13.83 -22.40
C THR A 188 5.70 -12.36 -22.33
N GLU A 189 5.68 -11.74 -21.15
CA GLU A 189 6.02 -10.33 -20.96
C GLU A 189 7.52 -10.06 -21.20
N ILE A 190 7.81 -9.03 -21.99
CA ILE A 190 9.16 -8.64 -22.36
C ILE A 190 9.53 -7.24 -21.86
N ASP A 191 8.56 -6.42 -21.45
CA ASP A 191 8.84 -5.11 -20.86
C ASP A 191 9.44 -5.31 -19.45
N PRO A 192 10.71 -4.93 -19.23
CA PRO A 192 11.38 -5.12 -17.94
C PRO A 192 10.67 -4.46 -16.76
N PHE A 193 9.99 -3.33 -16.98
CA PHE A 193 9.23 -2.65 -15.94
C PHE A 193 7.99 -3.46 -15.54
N LEU A 194 7.28 -4.04 -16.52
CA LEU A 194 6.12 -4.89 -16.24
C LEU A 194 6.55 -6.23 -15.63
N VAL A 195 7.66 -6.82 -16.06
CA VAL A 195 8.22 -8.02 -15.41
C VAL A 195 8.50 -7.76 -13.93
N ALA A 196 9.15 -6.63 -13.59
CA ALA A 196 9.37 -6.24 -12.20
C ALA A 196 8.06 -6.07 -11.44
N ARG A 197 7.12 -5.31 -11.98
CA ARG A 197 5.82 -5.06 -11.33
C ARG A 197 5.00 -6.33 -11.13
N TYR A 198 4.88 -7.19 -12.15
CA TYR A 198 4.17 -8.45 -12.04
C TYR A 198 4.82 -9.40 -11.05
N THR A 199 6.15 -9.47 -11.00
CA THR A 199 6.86 -10.30 -10.01
C THR A 199 6.55 -9.86 -8.58
N PHE A 200 6.42 -8.55 -8.33
CA PHE A 200 6.04 -8.03 -7.01
C PHE A 200 4.62 -8.43 -6.61
N TYR A 201 3.63 -8.24 -7.50
CA TYR A 201 2.25 -8.60 -7.21
C TYR A 201 2.02 -10.12 -7.20
N LEU A 202 2.84 -10.90 -7.91
CA LEU A 202 2.81 -12.36 -7.86
C LEU A 202 3.22 -12.81 -6.45
N ALA A 203 4.29 -12.23 -5.91
CA ALA A 203 4.72 -12.50 -4.56
C ALA A 203 3.67 -12.14 -3.50
N GLN A 204 2.95 -11.02 -3.67
CA GLN A 204 1.82 -10.66 -2.81
C GLN A 204 0.67 -11.67 -2.92
N SER A 205 0.31 -12.05 -4.15
CA SER A 205 -0.78 -13.01 -4.40
C SER A 205 -0.47 -14.38 -3.79
N HIS A 206 0.76 -14.87 -3.91
CA HIS A 206 1.18 -16.09 -3.24
C HIS A 206 1.15 -15.95 -1.72
N ARG A 207 1.64 -14.83 -1.16
CA ARG A 207 1.63 -14.59 0.29
C ARG A 207 0.20 -14.60 0.84
N ASP A 208 -0.70 -13.86 0.19
CA ASP A 208 -2.08 -13.69 0.66
C ASP A 208 -2.94 -14.94 0.37
N GLY A 209 -2.47 -15.83 -0.50
CA GLY A 209 -3.01 -17.17 -0.73
C GLY A 209 -2.31 -18.29 0.06
N ASP A 210 -1.51 -17.95 1.08
CA ASP A 210 -0.76 -18.87 1.94
C ASP A 210 0.28 -19.78 1.24
N ALA A 211 0.65 -19.47 -0.02
CA ALA A 211 1.71 -20.13 -0.78
C ALA A 211 3.09 -19.51 -0.43
N PHE A 212 3.50 -19.64 0.84
CA PHE A 212 4.67 -18.93 1.36
C PHE A 212 6.00 -19.25 0.65
N PRO A 213 6.33 -20.51 0.29
CA PRO A 213 7.56 -20.81 -0.45
C PRO A 213 7.64 -20.08 -1.80
N GLU A 214 6.54 -20.07 -2.57
CA GLU A 214 6.41 -19.40 -3.85
C GLU A 214 6.50 -17.88 -3.68
N ALA A 215 5.86 -17.34 -2.63
CA ALA A 215 5.95 -15.93 -2.28
C ALA A 215 7.40 -15.49 -1.99
N ILE A 216 8.14 -16.26 -1.19
CA ILE A 216 9.55 -15.99 -0.89
C ILE A 216 10.37 -15.97 -2.19
N ALA A 217 10.21 -16.99 -3.04
CA ALA A 217 10.94 -17.08 -4.30
C ALA A 217 10.66 -15.87 -5.20
N ALA A 218 9.39 -15.48 -5.34
CA ALA A 218 8.97 -14.33 -6.12
C ALA A 218 9.48 -13.00 -5.53
N TYR A 219 9.43 -12.80 -4.21
CA TYR A 219 9.98 -11.59 -3.56
C TYR A 219 11.50 -11.47 -3.74
N LEU A 220 12.24 -12.57 -3.55
CA LEU A 220 13.69 -12.58 -3.75
C LEU A 220 14.02 -12.31 -5.22
N ARG A 221 13.26 -12.87 -6.17
CA ARG A 221 13.40 -12.55 -7.59
C ARG A 221 13.11 -11.08 -7.88
N ARG A 222 12.03 -10.53 -7.30
CA ARG A 222 11.66 -9.12 -7.47
C ARG A 222 12.79 -8.19 -7.06
N ALA A 223 13.49 -8.50 -5.96
CA ALA A 223 14.59 -7.68 -5.47
C ALA A 223 15.75 -7.56 -6.47
N GLU A 224 15.95 -8.56 -7.31
CA GLU A 224 17.02 -8.59 -8.33
C GLU A 224 16.67 -7.83 -9.62
N LEU A 225 15.41 -7.37 -9.78
CA LEU A 225 14.95 -6.72 -11.02
C LEU A 225 15.14 -5.20 -11.02
N GLY A 226 15.53 -4.58 -9.88
CA GLY A 226 15.75 -3.13 -9.78
C GLY A 226 14.46 -2.30 -9.82
N PHE A 227 14.46 -1.22 -10.60
CA PHE A 227 13.38 -0.22 -10.68
C PHE A 227 13.11 0.51 -9.36
N TRP A 228 11.85 0.56 -8.92
CA TRP A 228 11.46 1.35 -7.77
C TRP A 228 11.98 0.72 -6.48
N GLN A 229 12.84 1.48 -5.77
CA GLN A 229 13.56 0.99 -4.61
C GLN A 229 12.67 0.64 -3.42
N GLU A 230 11.51 1.28 -3.31
CA GLU A 230 10.52 0.96 -2.26
C GLU A 230 9.96 -0.46 -2.43
N GLU A 231 9.66 -0.90 -3.65
CA GLU A 231 9.22 -2.28 -3.92
C GLU A 231 10.33 -3.30 -3.63
N VAL A 232 11.58 -2.97 -3.96
CA VAL A 232 12.74 -3.84 -3.65
C VAL A 232 12.89 -4.01 -2.14
N THR A 233 12.81 -2.92 -1.38
CA THR A 233 12.91 -2.93 0.08
C THR A 233 11.77 -3.73 0.71
N VAL A 234 10.52 -3.45 0.30
CA VAL A 234 9.33 -4.18 0.78
C VAL A 234 9.43 -5.66 0.46
N ALA A 235 9.88 -6.03 -0.75
CA ALA A 235 10.02 -7.41 -1.15
C ALA A 235 11.01 -8.17 -0.25
N LEU A 236 12.16 -7.57 0.05
CA LEU A 236 13.16 -8.19 0.92
C LEU A 236 12.67 -8.30 2.38
N VAL A 237 11.98 -7.29 2.90
CA VAL A 237 11.36 -7.36 4.24
C VAL A 237 10.32 -8.50 4.29
N ALA A 238 9.41 -8.55 3.31
CA ALA A 238 8.38 -9.58 3.24
C ALA A 238 8.97 -10.99 3.09
N ALA A 239 10.02 -11.17 2.27
CA ALA A 239 10.73 -12.42 2.17
C ALA A 239 11.35 -12.83 3.52
N GLY A 240 12.01 -11.89 4.22
CA GLY A 240 12.58 -12.15 5.55
C GLY A 240 11.52 -12.55 6.59
N ASP A 241 10.37 -11.85 6.61
CA ASP A 241 9.26 -12.15 7.52
C ASP A 241 8.69 -13.56 7.27
N LEU A 242 8.50 -13.93 6.00
CA LEU A 242 8.01 -15.26 5.62
C LEU A 242 9.05 -16.36 5.90
N MET A 243 10.33 -16.11 5.63
CA MET A 243 11.40 -17.05 5.96
C MET A 243 11.46 -17.29 7.47
N ALA A 244 11.33 -16.25 8.29
CA ALA A 244 11.25 -16.37 9.74
C ALA A 244 10.00 -17.14 10.19
N HIS A 245 8.85 -16.87 9.58
CA HIS A 245 7.59 -17.59 9.85
C HIS A 245 7.71 -19.09 9.60
N LEU A 246 8.38 -19.48 8.52
CA LEU A 246 8.63 -20.88 8.16
C LEU A 246 9.79 -21.54 8.95
N GLY A 247 10.42 -20.83 9.88
CA GLY A 247 11.54 -21.36 10.66
C GLY A 247 12.79 -21.65 9.82
N ARG A 248 13.04 -20.86 8.77
CA ARG A 248 14.29 -20.94 8.00
C ARG A 248 15.49 -20.59 8.89
N PRO A 249 16.71 -21.08 8.57
CA PRO A 249 17.90 -20.81 9.38
C PRO A 249 18.11 -19.31 9.63
N ASP A 250 18.41 -18.94 10.88
CA ASP A 250 18.51 -17.55 11.31
C ASP A 250 19.47 -16.72 10.44
N ASP A 251 20.60 -17.29 10.03
CA ASP A 251 21.58 -16.57 9.21
C ASP A 251 21.06 -16.25 7.80
N GLU A 252 20.21 -17.11 7.22
CA GLU A 252 19.55 -16.85 5.94
C GLU A 252 18.53 -15.69 6.08
N VAL A 253 17.73 -15.72 7.15
CA VAL A 253 16.74 -14.67 7.45
C VAL A 253 17.44 -13.33 7.66
N LEU A 254 18.46 -13.29 8.51
CA LEU A 254 19.22 -12.07 8.81
C LEU A 254 20.00 -11.56 7.59
N ALA A 255 20.50 -12.44 6.72
CA ALA A 255 21.11 -12.01 5.46
C ALA A 255 20.11 -11.31 4.54
N THR A 256 18.88 -11.80 4.47
CA THR A 256 17.80 -11.14 3.71
C THR A 256 17.45 -9.77 4.29
N TYR A 257 17.36 -9.63 5.61
CA TYR A 257 17.16 -8.30 6.22
C TYR A 257 18.35 -7.36 6.02
N ARG A 258 19.60 -7.84 6.03
CA ARG A 258 20.76 -7.00 5.68
C ARG A 258 20.65 -6.45 4.26
N ARG A 259 20.19 -7.27 3.30
CA ARG A 259 19.89 -6.80 1.94
C ARG A 259 18.78 -5.76 1.94
N ALA A 260 17.72 -5.95 2.72
CA ALA A 260 16.64 -4.97 2.84
C ALA A 260 17.13 -3.62 3.39
N ILE A 261 17.98 -3.64 4.43
CA ILE A 261 18.59 -2.41 5.00
C ILE A 261 19.48 -1.72 3.97
N ALA A 262 20.29 -2.47 3.22
CA ALA A 262 21.13 -1.91 2.16
C ALA A 262 20.28 -1.31 1.02
N ALA A 263 19.13 -1.93 0.71
CA ALA A 263 18.20 -1.46 -0.30
C ALA A 263 17.44 -0.19 0.14
N GLY A 264 17.08 -0.07 1.41
CA GLY A 264 16.36 1.07 1.96
C GLY A 264 17.02 1.58 3.24
N PRO A 265 18.18 2.25 3.17
CA PRO A 265 18.92 2.68 4.36
C PRO A 265 18.19 3.77 5.16
N HIS A 266 17.22 4.46 4.54
CA HIS A 266 16.34 5.43 5.19
C HIS A 266 15.13 4.80 5.89
N ARG A 267 14.99 3.47 5.86
CA ARG A 267 13.84 2.73 6.38
C ARG A 267 14.18 1.90 7.61
N ALA A 268 13.31 1.96 8.62
CA ALA A 268 13.53 1.29 9.91
C ALA A 268 12.92 -0.12 9.98
N GLU A 269 12.01 -0.50 9.06
CA GLU A 269 11.24 -1.74 9.16
C GLU A 269 12.17 -2.97 9.14
N ALA A 270 13.12 -3.03 8.22
CA ALA A 270 14.07 -4.14 8.12
C ALA A 270 14.96 -4.28 9.38
N ALA A 271 15.46 -3.14 9.89
CA ALA A 271 16.24 -3.10 11.13
C ALA A 271 15.43 -3.60 12.33
N HIS A 272 14.17 -3.18 12.44
CA HIS A 272 13.24 -3.66 13.46
C HIS A 272 13.01 -5.17 13.36
N ARG A 273 12.64 -5.67 12.17
CA ARG A 273 12.36 -7.11 11.96
C ARG A 273 13.58 -7.97 12.26
N ALA A 274 14.77 -7.55 11.83
CA ALA A 274 16.03 -8.22 12.16
C ALA A 274 16.32 -8.21 13.66
N SER A 275 16.16 -7.06 14.33
CA SER A 275 16.37 -6.94 15.78
C SER A 275 15.43 -7.84 16.58
N ARG A 276 14.15 -7.89 16.19
CA ARG A 276 13.14 -8.78 16.78
C ARG A 276 13.49 -10.25 16.54
N HIS A 277 13.90 -10.62 15.33
CA HIS A 277 14.29 -11.99 15.01
C HIS A 277 15.49 -12.43 15.86
N CYS A 278 16.53 -11.60 15.97
CA CYS A 278 17.67 -11.86 16.85
C CYS A 278 17.25 -12.07 18.31
N ARG A 279 16.34 -11.23 18.84
CA ARG A 279 15.84 -11.38 20.21
C ARG A 279 15.18 -12.73 20.44
N LEU A 280 14.31 -13.15 19.52
CA LEU A 280 13.62 -14.45 19.61
C LEU A 280 14.58 -15.63 19.48
N ALA A 281 15.67 -15.48 18.73
CA ALA A 281 16.74 -16.47 18.61
C ALA A 281 17.79 -16.40 19.76
N GLY A 282 17.65 -15.48 20.73
CA GLY A 282 18.63 -15.29 21.81
C GLY A 282 19.95 -14.62 21.38
N ARG A 283 20.03 -14.08 20.15
CA ARG A 283 21.19 -13.41 19.56
C ARG A 283 21.23 -11.92 19.89
N TYR A 284 21.08 -11.58 21.18
CA TYR A 284 20.78 -10.21 21.63
C TYR A 284 21.78 -9.15 21.16
N GLY A 285 23.09 -9.43 21.26
CA GLY A 285 24.13 -8.50 20.82
C GLY A 285 24.15 -8.24 19.31
N GLU A 286 23.60 -9.14 18.50
CA GLU A 286 23.39 -8.89 17.07
C GLU A 286 22.11 -8.09 16.83
N GLY A 287 21.04 -8.36 17.59
CA GLY A 287 19.81 -7.59 17.52
C GLY A 287 20.03 -6.10 17.82
N LEU A 288 20.94 -5.78 18.74
CA LEU A 288 21.39 -4.41 19.00
C LEU A 288 22.07 -3.77 17.78
N ARG A 289 23.00 -4.48 17.13
CA ARG A 289 23.73 -3.99 15.96
C ARG A 289 22.81 -3.70 14.76
N PHE A 290 21.69 -4.40 14.66
CA PHE A 290 20.65 -4.09 13.68
C PHE A 290 19.84 -2.84 14.05
N ALA A 291 19.45 -2.71 15.32
CA ALA A 291 18.54 -1.65 15.74
C ALA A 291 19.23 -0.28 15.90
N GLU A 292 20.41 -0.24 16.51
CA GLU A 292 21.08 1.00 16.93
C GLU A 292 21.28 2.02 15.79
N PRO A 293 21.76 1.65 14.59
CA PRO A 293 21.94 2.61 13.49
C PRO A 293 20.63 3.23 12.99
N ALA A 294 19.49 2.58 13.23
CA ALA A 294 18.18 2.99 12.75
C ALA A 294 17.35 3.77 13.79
N LEU A 295 17.81 3.88 15.05
CA LEU A 295 17.06 4.54 16.14
C LEU A 295 16.81 6.04 15.93
N SER A 296 17.62 6.68 15.07
CA SER A 296 17.53 8.11 14.73
C SER A 296 16.71 8.38 13.45
N LEU A 297 16.26 7.33 12.74
CA LEU A 297 15.46 7.50 11.53
C LEU A 297 14.07 8.03 11.86
N ALA A 298 13.61 8.99 11.07
CA ALA A 298 12.23 9.45 11.08
C ALA A 298 11.40 8.68 10.04
N ALA A 299 10.11 8.52 10.30
CA ALA A 299 9.20 7.91 9.33
C ALA A 299 9.19 8.73 8.02
N PRO A 300 9.41 8.09 6.86
CA PRO A 300 9.34 8.78 5.57
C PRO A 300 7.97 9.42 5.35
N ALA A 301 7.94 10.65 4.80
CA ALA A 301 6.69 11.35 4.47
C ALA A 301 5.90 10.66 3.34
N ALA A 302 6.58 9.87 2.51
CA ALA A 302 6.00 9.02 1.48
C ALA A 302 6.84 7.74 1.35
N GLY A 303 6.20 6.63 0.99
CA GLY A 303 6.85 5.33 0.83
C GLY A 303 5.82 4.21 0.71
N LEU A 304 6.24 3.04 0.23
CA LEU A 304 5.34 1.90 0.06
C LEU A 304 5.24 1.12 1.39
N PHE A 305 4.03 1.06 1.95
CA PHE A 305 3.71 0.35 3.19
C PHE A 305 4.61 0.74 4.38
N VAL A 306 4.83 2.04 4.56
CA VAL A 306 5.54 2.56 5.75
C VAL A 306 4.74 2.22 7.01
N GLU A 307 5.42 1.79 8.07
CA GLU A 307 4.83 1.44 9.36
C GLU A 307 5.24 2.46 10.45
N PRO A 308 4.49 3.56 10.65
CA PRO A 308 4.92 4.68 11.50
C PRO A 308 5.22 4.29 12.95
N TRP A 309 4.53 3.28 13.48
CA TRP A 309 4.70 2.79 14.85
C TRP A 309 6.12 2.29 15.15
N ILE A 310 6.83 1.77 14.12
CA ILE A 310 8.20 1.27 14.27
C ILE A 310 9.16 2.41 14.58
N TYR A 311 9.01 3.54 13.90
CA TYR A 311 9.81 4.74 14.11
C TYR A 311 9.45 5.42 15.43
N ALA A 312 8.14 5.43 15.75
CA ALA A 312 7.62 6.11 16.93
C ALA A 312 8.06 5.46 18.25
N TYR A 313 8.04 4.12 18.31
CA TYR A 313 8.40 3.38 19.53
C TYR A 313 8.94 1.97 19.28
N GLY A 314 8.46 1.27 18.23
CA GLY A 314 8.70 -0.17 18.06
C GLY A 314 10.18 -0.56 18.00
N LEU A 315 10.99 0.16 17.22
CA LEU A 315 12.42 -0.14 17.09
C LEU A 315 13.18 0.06 18.40
N ARG A 316 12.82 1.10 19.16
CA ARG A 316 13.45 1.40 20.46
C ARG A 316 13.05 0.39 21.54
N ASP A 317 11.82 -0.12 21.49
CA ASP A 317 11.40 -1.23 22.36
C ASP A 317 12.19 -2.51 22.06
N GLU A 318 12.35 -2.87 20.78
CA GLU A 318 13.19 -4.02 20.39
C GLU A 318 14.66 -3.82 20.78
N TYR A 319 15.21 -2.60 20.65
CA TYR A 319 16.54 -2.26 21.16
C TYR A 319 16.64 -2.46 22.68
N ALA A 320 15.66 -1.98 23.45
CA ALA A 320 15.65 -2.11 24.91
C ALA A 320 15.64 -3.57 25.36
N LEU A 321 14.82 -4.41 24.71
CA LEU A 321 14.73 -5.84 25.02
C LEU A 321 16.02 -6.59 24.66
N ASN A 322 16.63 -6.31 23.51
CA ASN A 322 17.93 -6.86 23.16
C ASN A 322 19.04 -6.36 24.10
N ALA A 323 19.00 -5.09 24.54
CA ALA A 323 19.96 -4.55 25.49
C ALA A 323 19.93 -5.31 26.81
N TYR A 324 18.72 -5.58 27.33
CA TYR A 324 18.57 -6.39 28.54
C TYR A 324 19.14 -7.81 28.36
N GLY A 325 18.77 -8.49 27.28
CA GLY A 325 19.25 -9.85 27.00
C GLY A 325 20.78 -9.93 26.80
N ALA A 326 21.40 -8.86 26.30
CA ALA A 326 22.85 -8.75 26.16
C ALA A 326 23.58 -8.34 27.45
N GLY A 327 22.86 -8.12 28.57
CA GLY A 327 23.45 -7.63 29.83
C GLY A 327 23.78 -6.14 29.86
N LEU A 328 23.34 -5.38 28.84
CA LEU A 328 23.52 -3.93 28.75
C LEU A 328 22.37 -3.21 29.47
N TYR A 329 22.25 -3.45 30.78
CA TYR A 329 21.09 -3.01 31.57
C TYR A 329 20.91 -1.48 31.60
N TRP A 330 22.00 -0.71 31.56
CA TRP A 330 21.90 0.76 31.47
C TRP A 330 21.24 1.21 30.17
N HIS A 331 21.61 0.60 29.04
CA HIS A 331 21.00 0.90 27.74
C HIS A 331 19.51 0.51 27.71
N CYS A 332 19.14 -0.62 28.31
CA CYS A 332 17.74 -1.01 28.46
C CYS A 332 16.96 0.01 29.29
N ALA A 333 17.46 0.39 30.47
CA ALA A 333 16.81 1.34 31.36
C ALA A 333 16.62 2.70 30.68
N ALA A 334 17.66 3.24 30.02
CA ALA A 334 17.61 4.49 29.28
C ALA A 334 16.56 4.44 28.16
N ALA A 335 16.57 3.38 27.33
CA ALA A 335 15.59 3.23 26.25
C ALA A 335 14.15 3.11 26.78
N CYS A 336 13.94 2.43 27.92
CA CYS A 336 12.62 2.35 28.55
C CYS A 336 12.15 3.73 29.06
N LEU A 337 13.04 4.56 29.62
CA LEU A 337 12.70 5.91 30.04
C LEU A 337 12.31 6.79 28.86
N ASP A 338 13.07 6.73 27.76
CA ASP A 338 12.75 7.44 26.51
C ASP A 338 11.37 7.03 25.97
N LEU A 339 11.06 5.73 25.97
CA LEU A 339 9.77 5.19 25.55
C LEU A 339 8.63 5.70 26.45
N LEU A 340 8.81 5.70 27.77
CA LEU A 340 7.80 6.20 28.71
C LEU A 340 7.58 7.71 28.60
N ALA A 341 8.62 8.48 28.26
CA ALA A 341 8.53 9.91 27.99
C ALA A 341 7.86 10.22 26.63
N SER A 342 7.87 9.27 25.69
CA SER A 342 7.27 9.47 24.37
C SER A 342 5.74 9.51 24.44
N PRO A 343 5.09 10.54 23.85
CA PRO A 343 3.63 10.58 23.72
C PRO A 343 3.10 9.54 22.73
N ALA A 344 3.95 9.02 21.85
CA ALA A 344 3.56 8.01 20.87
C ALA A 344 3.53 6.57 21.43
N MET A 345 3.99 6.38 22.67
CA MET A 345 3.94 5.07 23.33
C MET A 345 2.50 4.70 23.70
N PRO A 346 1.97 3.54 23.24
CA PRO A 346 0.62 3.10 23.57
C PRO A 346 0.43 2.86 25.07
N ASP A 347 -0.69 3.33 25.63
CA ASP A 347 -0.98 3.21 27.06
C ASP A 347 -1.04 1.75 27.54
N SER A 348 -1.53 0.85 26.69
CA SER A 348 -1.56 -0.60 26.96
C SER A 348 -0.18 -1.21 27.19
N GLU A 349 0.87 -0.61 26.62
CA GLU A 349 2.24 -1.12 26.67
C GLU A 349 3.09 -0.45 27.76
N ARG A 350 2.67 0.70 28.28
CA ARG A 350 3.44 1.49 29.27
C ARG A 350 3.79 0.69 30.52
N ALA A 351 2.84 -0.11 31.02
CA ALA A 351 3.07 -0.96 32.21
C ALA A 351 4.18 -2.00 31.96
N ARG A 352 4.20 -2.63 30.78
CA ARG A 352 5.24 -3.59 30.37
C ARG A 352 6.60 -2.90 30.26
N VAL A 353 6.67 -1.75 29.59
CA VAL A 353 7.93 -1.01 29.44
C VAL A 353 8.47 -0.53 30.79
N ALA A 354 7.61 -0.04 31.69
CA ALA A 354 8.01 0.33 33.04
C ALA A 354 8.51 -0.87 33.86
N ALA A 355 7.92 -2.06 33.68
CA ALA A 355 8.43 -3.29 34.29
C ALA A 355 9.82 -3.65 33.75
N ASN A 356 10.03 -3.59 32.44
CA ASN A 356 11.33 -3.86 31.81
C ASN A 356 12.43 -2.89 32.32
N GLY A 357 12.12 -1.59 32.38
CA GLY A 357 13.04 -0.59 32.92
C GLY A 357 13.41 -0.85 34.38
N ARG A 358 12.45 -1.22 35.23
CA ARG A 358 12.71 -1.60 36.63
C ARG A 358 13.61 -2.83 36.74
N LEU A 359 13.31 -3.89 35.98
CA LEU A 359 14.14 -5.09 35.94
C LEU A 359 15.58 -4.78 35.52
N ALA A 360 15.77 -3.87 34.56
CA ALA A 360 17.10 -3.44 34.15
C ALA A 360 17.81 -2.67 35.27
N LEU A 361 17.13 -1.76 35.96
CA LEU A 361 17.72 -0.99 37.08
C LEU A 361 18.13 -1.89 38.25
N GLU A 362 17.35 -2.93 38.56
CA GLU A 362 17.67 -3.91 39.61
C GLU A 362 18.95 -4.71 39.32
N ARG A 363 19.35 -4.80 38.05
CA ARG A 363 20.57 -5.48 37.61
C ARG A 363 21.80 -4.58 37.58
N LEU A 364 21.64 -3.27 37.77
CA LEU A 364 22.75 -2.34 37.81
C LEU A 364 23.50 -2.45 39.15
N PRO A 365 24.84 -2.39 39.14
CA PRO A 365 25.61 -2.36 40.37
C PRO A 365 25.25 -1.10 41.17
N VAL A 366 24.91 -1.27 42.45
CA VAL A 366 24.76 -0.15 43.38
C VAL A 366 26.15 0.44 43.63
N PRO A 367 26.39 1.74 43.38
CA PRO A 367 27.66 2.36 43.73
C PRO A 367 27.94 2.14 45.22
N PRO A 368 29.19 1.82 45.61
CA PRO A 368 29.52 1.69 47.03
C PRO A 368 29.09 2.97 47.75
N ALA A 369 28.39 2.82 48.88
CA ALA A 369 27.98 3.95 49.71
C ALA A 369 29.20 4.83 49.95
N ILE A 370 29.11 6.10 49.58
CA ILE A 370 30.12 7.10 49.93
C ILE A 370 30.15 7.09 51.45
N ARG A 371 31.18 6.47 52.03
CA ARG A 371 31.47 6.60 53.45
C ARG A 371 31.81 8.07 53.65
N GLY A 372 30.83 8.83 54.12
CA GLY A 372 31.05 10.16 54.61
C GLY A 372 31.89 10.06 55.87
N ASP A 373 33.20 10.04 55.71
CA ASP A 373 34.08 10.50 56.78
C ASP A 373 33.84 12.02 56.86
N ALA A 374 32.87 12.39 57.70
CA ALA A 374 32.72 13.77 58.15
C ALA A 374 34.00 14.15 58.91
N PRO A 375 34.51 15.38 58.72
CA PRO A 375 35.84 15.81 59.17
C PRO A 375 36.03 15.79 60.70
#